data_AF-A0AB39TI16-F1
#
_entry.id   AF-A0AB39TI16-F1
#
_cell.length_a   1.000
_cell.length_b   1.000
_cell.length_c   1.000
_cell.angle_alpha   90.00
_cell.angle_beta   90.00
_cell.angle_gamma   90.00
#
_symmetry.space_group_name_H-M   'P 1'
#
loop_
_entity.id
_entity.type
_entity.pdbx_description
1 polymer ?
#
loop_
_entity_poly.entity_id
_entity_poly.type
_entity_poly.pdbx_seq_one_letter_code
_entity_poly.pdbx_strand_id
1 'polypeptide(L)'
;MGFLFEDDNFALFRDGFLQTIELSALSALLALLLGTLLAAFRVSPVPVLRAFGTVWVTLFRNTPLTLLFFAVTFGLPRLGVHLSHLTFAVVALGGYTASFVCEVIRSGINTVPLGQAEAARSLGMSFGQTLTLVVLPQATRTVLAPLSSVFIALPRNSAIAGAFSVGEIFSTQQAFSEKGYSIFAIFFWVACAYLLISATVASLFRFLESRLAVAR
;
A
#
# COMPACT_ATOMS: atom_id res chain seq x y z
N MET A 1 -21.51 -3.37 -24.52
CA MET A 1 -21.45 -2.78 -23.16
C MET A 1 -22.38 -3.47 -22.16
N GLY A 2 -23.50 -4.07 -22.58
CA GLY A 2 -24.49 -4.70 -21.67
C GLY A 2 -24.11 -6.07 -21.08
N PHE A 3 -23.03 -6.71 -21.53
CA PHE A 3 -22.69 -8.09 -21.15
C PHE A 3 -22.55 -8.33 -19.64
N LEU A 4 -22.19 -7.30 -18.87
CA LEU A 4 -22.11 -7.41 -17.42
C LEU A 4 -23.46 -7.74 -16.77
N PHE A 5 -24.57 -7.37 -17.41
CA PHE A 5 -25.92 -7.58 -16.88
C PHE A 5 -26.59 -8.83 -17.49
N GLU A 6 -25.83 -9.65 -18.21
CA GLU A 6 -26.25 -10.95 -18.72
C GLU A 6 -25.85 -12.05 -17.73
N ASP A 7 -26.77 -12.99 -17.49
CA ASP A 7 -26.55 -14.19 -16.67
C ASP A 7 -25.86 -13.89 -15.31
N ASP A 8 -24.87 -14.71 -14.94
CA ASP A 8 -24.08 -14.58 -13.71
C ASP A 8 -22.85 -13.67 -13.85
N ASN A 9 -22.71 -12.91 -14.95
CA ASN A 9 -21.53 -12.07 -15.18
C ASN A 9 -21.40 -10.96 -14.14
N PHE A 10 -22.52 -10.39 -13.71
CA PHE A 10 -22.52 -9.35 -12.68
C PHE A 10 -22.00 -9.89 -11.35
N ALA A 11 -22.38 -11.12 -10.98
CA ALA A 11 -21.91 -11.76 -9.76
C ALA A 11 -20.39 -11.96 -9.81
N LEU A 12 -19.86 -12.52 -10.91
CA LEU A 12 -18.43 -12.69 -11.11
C LEU A 12 -17.66 -11.36 -11.03
N PHE A 13 -18.17 -10.31 -11.68
CA PHE A 13 -17.54 -8.98 -11.67
C PHE A 13 -17.57 -8.35 -10.26
N ARG A 14 -18.71 -8.43 -9.57
CA ARG A 14 -18.88 -7.95 -8.19
C ARG A 14 -17.92 -8.68 -7.24
N ASP A 15 -17.81 -9.98 -7.37
CA ASP A 15 -16.97 -10.79 -6.47
C ASP A 15 -15.50 -10.45 -6.67
N GLY A 16 -15.06 -10.29 -7.92
CA GLY A 16 -13.71 -9.79 -8.22
C GLY A 16 -13.46 -8.38 -7.69
N PHE A 17 -14.45 -7.50 -7.78
CA PHE A 17 -14.38 -6.13 -7.25
C PHE A 17 -14.22 -6.12 -5.72
N LEU A 18 -15.02 -6.92 -5.02
CA LEU A 18 -14.94 -7.07 -3.56
C LEU A 18 -13.61 -7.67 -3.14
N GLN A 19 -13.10 -8.66 -3.87
CA GLN A 19 -11.80 -9.27 -3.59
C GLN A 19 -10.64 -8.28 -3.82
N THR A 20 -10.73 -7.40 -4.82
CA THR A 20 -9.76 -6.30 -4.98
C THR A 20 -9.78 -5.35 -3.79
N ILE A 21 -10.96 -5.01 -3.26
CA ILE A 21 -11.09 -4.16 -2.07
C ILE A 21 -10.49 -4.86 -0.85
N GLU A 22 -10.81 -6.13 -0.61
CA GLU A 22 -10.29 -6.92 0.51
C GLU A 22 -8.76 -7.01 0.45
N LEU A 23 -8.20 -7.43 -0.68
CA LEU A 23 -6.76 -7.50 -0.89
C LEU A 23 -6.09 -6.14 -0.68
N SER A 24 -6.70 -5.06 -1.21
CA SER A 24 -6.17 -3.71 -1.07
C SER A 24 -6.19 -3.22 0.37
N ALA A 25 -7.28 -3.46 1.11
CA ALA A 25 -7.44 -3.03 2.48
C ALA A 25 -6.48 -3.76 3.42
N LEU A 26 -6.36 -5.09 3.29
CA LEU A 26 -5.44 -5.90 4.09
C LEU A 26 -3.97 -5.54 3.80
N SER A 27 -3.63 -5.35 2.51
CA SER A 27 -2.28 -4.92 2.11
C SER A 27 -1.97 -3.51 2.59
N ALA A 28 -2.95 -2.60 2.57
CA ALA A 28 -2.80 -1.23 3.07
C ALA A 28 -2.54 -1.22 4.58
N LEU A 29 -3.28 -2.03 5.35
CA LEU A 29 -3.08 -2.19 6.79
C LEU A 29 -1.69 -2.75 7.10
N LEU A 30 -1.28 -3.82 6.43
CA LEU A 30 0.06 -4.39 6.58
C LEU A 30 1.13 -3.36 6.22
N ALA A 31 0.95 -2.64 5.11
CA ALA A 31 1.90 -1.63 4.64
C ALA A 31 2.04 -0.46 5.62
N LEU A 32 0.94 0.00 6.21
CA LEU A 32 0.96 1.07 7.20
C LEU A 32 1.70 0.64 8.47
N LEU A 33 1.38 -0.54 9.00
CA LEU A 33 2.01 -1.08 10.21
C LEU A 33 3.50 -1.35 9.99
N LEU A 34 3.82 -2.13 8.96
CA LEU A 34 5.19 -2.52 8.67
C LEU A 34 6.03 -1.33 8.19
N GLY A 35 5.47 -0.45 7.36
CA GLY A 35 6.16 0.74 6.87
C GLY A 35 6.48 1.73 7.99
N THR A 36 5.57 1.91 8.95
CA THR A 36 5.82 2.74 10.15
C THR A 36 6.92 2.14 11.02
N LEU A 37 6.90 0.82 11.24
CA LEU A 37 7.95 0.11 11.98
C LEU A 37 9.32 0.25 11.29
N LEU A 38 9.38 0.04 9.98
CA LEU A 38 10.60 0.20 9.20
C LEU A 38 11.11 1.65 9.23
N ALA A 39 10.22 2.65 9.18
CA ALA A 39 10.59 4.04 9.33
C ALA A 39 11.23 4.30 10.71
N ALA A 40 10.63 3.77 11.77
CA ALA A 40 11.17 3.85 13.14
C ALA A 40 12.57 3.22 13.22
N PHE A 41 12.79 2.06 12.61
CA PHE A 41 14.11 1.44 12.51
C PHE A 41 15.13 2.32 11.79
N ARG A 42 14.72 3.01 10.72
CA ARG A 42 15.62 3.86 9.93
C ARG A 42 15.98 5.19 10.57
N VAL A 43 15.14 5.71 11.47
CA VAL A 43 15.44 6.93 12.25
C VAL A 43 16.03 6.63 13.64
N SER A 44 16.10 5.35 14.02
CA SER A 44 16.63 4.92 15.32
C SER A 44 18.14 5.20 15.46
N PRO A 45 18.64 5.51 16.66
CA PRO A 45 20.07 5.60 16.91
C PRO A 45 20.81 4.25 16.75
N VAL A 46 20.10 3.12 16.79
CA VAL A 46 20.70 1.77 16.77
C VAL A 46 21.12 1.37 15.34
N PRO A 47 22.43 1.19 15.05
CA PRO A 47 22.91 0.94 13.69
C PRO A 47 22.33 -0.31 13.02
N VAL A 48 22.15 -1.40 13.79
CA VAL A 48 21.61 -2.67 13.30
C VAL A 48 20.17 -2.51 12.79
N LEU A 49 19.33 -1.77 13.53
CA LEU A 49 17.95 -1.50 13.11
C LEU A 49 17.93 -0.67 11.82
N ARG A 50 18.77 0.37 11.72
CA ARG A 50 18.88 1.17 10.50
C ARG A 50 19.33 0.34 9.31
N ALA A 51 20.31 -0.56 9.51
CA ALA A 51 20.82 -1.44 8.47
C ALA A 51 19.71 -2.37 7.96
N PHE A 52 18.98 -3.03 8.86
CA PHE A 52 17.85 -3.89 8.50
C PHE A 52 16.79 -3.14 7.69
N GLY A 53 16.33 -1.98 8.18
CA GLY A 53 15.33 -1.17 7.46
C GLY A 53 15.84 -0.68 6.10
N THR A 54 17.13 -0.38 5.98
CA THR A 54 17.76 0.02 4.72
C THR A 54 17.79 -1.14 3.73
N VAL A 55 18.18 -2.35 4.16
CA VAL A 55 18.20 -3.55 3.31
C VAL A 55 16.79 -3.88 2.83
N TRP A 56 15.80 -3.90 3.72
CA TRP A 56 14.40 -4.14 3.34
C TRP A 56 13.94 -3.18 2.25
N VAL A 57 14.04 -1.86 2.51
CA VAL A 57 13.57 -0.83 1.57
C VAL A 57 14.32 -0.92 0.24
N THR A 58 15.62 -1.19 0.28
CA THR A 58 16.45 -1.31 -0.92
C THR A 58 16.02 -2.52 -1.75
N LEU A 59 15.85 -3.68 -1.15
CA LEU A 59 15.45 -4.90 -1.87
C LEU A 59 14.06 -4.74 -2.48
N PHE A 60 13.06 -4.34 -1.69
CA PHE A 60 11.67 -4.32 -2.15
C PHE A 60 11.40 -3.20 -3.16
N ARG A 61 12.05 -2.03 -3.06
CA ARG A 61 11.88 -0.95 -4.05
C ARG A 61 12.63 -1.20 -5.36
N ASN A 62 13.72 -1.98 -5.33
CA ASN A 62 14.52 -2.29 -6.52
C ASN A 62 14.17 -3.67 -7.12
N THR A 63 13.19 -4.38 -6.56
CA THR A 63 12.70 -5.65 -7.10
C THR A 63 11.32 -5.44 -7.72
N PRO A 64 11.09 -5.88 -8.97
CA PRO A 64 9.76 -5.87 -9.57
C PRO A 64 8.73 -6.57 -8.68
N LEU A 65 7.55 -5.96 -8.50
CA LEU A 65 6.48 -6.51 -7.67
C LEU A 65 6.09 -7.94 -8.09
N THR A 66 6.08 -8.22 -9.40
CA THR A 66 5.84 -9.57 -9.93
C THR A 66 6.85 -10.60 -9.42
N LEU A 67 8.13 -10.24 -9.28
CA LEU A 67 9.14 -11.15 -8.73
C LEU A 67 8.95 -11.38 -7.22
N LEU A 68 8.47 -10.37 -6.49
CA LEU A 68 8.11 -10.54 -5.08
C LEU A 68 6.90 -11.47 -4.92
N PHE A 69 5.88 -11.32 -5.75
CA PHE A 69 4.76 -12.25 -5.81
C PHE A 69 5.22 -13.67 -6.13
N PHE A 70 6.12 -13.83 -7.10
CA PHE A 70 6.71 -15.13 -7.43
C PHE A 70 7.45 -15.73 -6.23
N ALA A 71 8.31 -14.95 -5.57
CA ALA A 71 9.08 -15.40 -4.42
C ALA A 71 8.19 -15.82 -3.24
N VAL A 72 7.13 -15.05 -2.96
CA VAL A 72 6.20 -15.35 -1.88
C VAL A 72 5.32 -16.56 -2.22
N THR A 73 4.78 -16.63 -3.44
CA THR A 73 3.83 -17.68 -3.86
C THR A 73 4.52 -19.03 -4.05
N PHE A 74 5.75 -19.07 -4.56
CA PHE A 74 6.45 -20.32 -4.87
C PHE A 74 7.64 -20.61 -3.94
N GLY A 75 8.23 -19.59 -3.32
CA GLY A 75 9.36 -19.74 -2.41
C GLY A 75 8.94 -20.14 -1.00
N LEU A 76 7.94 -19.45 -0.40
CA LEU A 76 7.51 -19.74 0.97
C LEU A 76 6.95 -21.17 1.17
N PRO A 77 6.15 -21.75 0.24
CA PRO A 77 5.73 -23.15 0.37
C PRO A 77 6.89 -24.14 0.42
N ARG A 78 8.01 -23.87 -0.28
CA ARG A 78 9.21 -24.71 -0.22
C ARG A 78 9.93 -24.64 1.14
N LEU A 79 9.66 -23.60 1.92
CA LEU A 79 10.14 -23.44 3.30
C LEU A 79 9.13 -24.00 4.33
N GLY A 80 8.07 -24.69 3.88
CA GLY A 80 7.03 -25.26 4.74
C GLY A 80 5.93 -24.29 5.15
N VAL A 81 5.88 -23.08 4.56
CA VAL A 81 4.84 -22.08 4.85
C VAL A 81 3.72 -22.21 3.82
N HIS A 82 2.59 -22.79 4.23
CA HIS A 82 1.41 -22.96 3.39
C HIS A 82 0.32 -21.99 3.84
N LEU A 83 0.02 -21.00 2.99
CA LEU A 83 -0.99 -19.99 3.22
C LEU A 83 -1.97 -19.95 2.05
N SER A 84 -3.09 -19.23 2.22
CA SER A 84 -4.02 -18.98 1.11
C SER A 84 -3.38 -18.07 0.04
N HIS A 85 -3.86 -18.15 -1.21
CA HIS A 85 -3.42 -17.24 -2.30
C HIS A 85 -3.60 -15.77 -1.92
N LEU A 86 -4.73 -15.43 -1.28
CA LEU A 86 -4.99 -14.08 -0.78
C LEU A 86 -3.93 -13.64 0.23
N THR A 87 -3.58 -14.51 1.19
CA THR A 87 -2.56 -14.19 2.20
C THR A 87 -1.18 -13.99 1.58
N PHE A 88 -0.80 -14.81 0.60
CA PHE A 88 0.45 -14.60 -0.13
C PHE A 88 0.46 -13.26 -0.88
N ALA A 89 -0.65 -12.93 -1.55
CA ALA A 89 -0.80 -11.64 -2.22
C ALA A 89 -0.72 -10.46 -1.25
N VAL A 90 -1.34 -10.56 -0.06
CA VAL A 90 -1.25 -9.53 0.99
C VAL A 90 0.19 -9.36 1.48
N VAL A 91 0.93 -10.46 1.69
CA VAL A 91 2.33 -10.40 2.13
C VAL A 91 3.21 -9.74 1.06
N ALA A 92 3.07 -10.14 -0.21
CA ALA A 92 3.85 -9.58 -1.31
C ALA A 92 3.53 -8.09 -1.55
N LEU A 93 2.24 -7.76 -1.71
CA LEU A 93 1.79 -6.39 -2.01
C LEU A 93 1.96 -5.46 -0.80
N GLY A 94 1.63 -5.93 0.40
CA GLY A 94 1.77 -5.16 1.64
C GLY A 94 3.25 -4.93 1.99
N GLY A 95 4.12 -5.93 1.85
CA GLY A 95 5.57 -5.79 2.08
C GLY A 95 6.25 -4.84 1.08
N TYR A 96 5.84 -4.91 -0.19
CA TYR A 96 6.26 -3.96 -1.22
C TYR A 96 5.83 -2.53 -0.86
N THR A 97 4.53 -2.32 -0.63
CA THR A 97 3.96 -1.01 -0.30
C THR A 97 4.55 -0.46 1.01
N ALA A 98 4.83 -1.31 2.01
CA ALA A 98 5.47 -0.92 3.27
C ALA A 98 6.80 -0.19 3.06
N SER A 99 7.55 -0.54 2.02
CA SER A 99 8.82 0.11 1.69
C SER A 99 8.64 1.54 1.20
N PHE A 100 7.54 1.82 0.47
CA PHE A 100 7.17 3.17 0.06
C PHE A 100 6.62 3.97 1.24
N VAL A 101 5.76 3.36 2.07
CA VAL A 101 5.27 3.98 3.31
C VAL A 101 6.44 4.36 4.23
N CYS A 102 7.41 3.47 4.41
CA CYS A 102 8.61 3.72 5.19
C CYS A 102 9.36 4.97 4.70
N GLU A 103 9.54 5.12 3.39
CA GLU A 103 10.25 6.24 2.81
C GLU A 103 9.49 7.54 2.94
N VAL A 104 8.17 7.50 2.76
CA VAL A 104 7.31 8.66 2.97
C VAL A 104 7.40 9.13 4.43
N ILE A 105 7.23 8.22 5.40
CA ILE A 105 7.30 8.56 6.84
C ILE A 105 8.69 9.09 7.22
N ARG A 106 9.76 8.40 6.81
CA ARG A 106 11.14 8.82 7.07
C ARG A 106 11.43 10.19 6.46
N SER A 107 10.99 10.44 5.23
CA SER A 107 11.13 11.73 4.58
C SER A 107 10.40 12.82 5.34
N GLY A 108 9.15 12.57 5.76
CA GLY A 108 8.38 13.51 6.56
C GLY A 108 9.04 13.88 7.89
N ILE A 109 9.59 12.90 8.61
CA ILE A 109 10.38 13.15 9.83
C ILE A 109 11.56 14.07 9.52
N ASN A 110 12.28 13.80 8.42
CA ASN A 110 13.44 14.58 8.00
C ASN A 110 13.09 15.98 7.45
N THR A 111 11.80 16.27 7.17
CA THR A 111 11.37 17.62 6.77
C THR A 111 11.23 18.59 7.95
N VAL A 112 11.19 18.08 9.19
CA VAL A 112 11.11 18.92 10.38
C VAL A 112 12.45 19.63 10.60
N PRO A 113 12.49 20.98 10.70
CA PRO A 113 13.73 21.70 10.89
C PRO A 113 14.49 21.25 12.14
N LEU A 114 15.80 21.04 12.02
CA LEU A 114 16.65 20.58 13.13
C LEU A 114 16.54 21.50 14.37
N GLY A 115 16.38 22.81 14.14
CA GLY A 115 16.20 23.82 15.20
C GLY A 115 14.99 23.55 16.11
N GLN A 116 13.94 22.88 15.63
CA GLN A 116 12.80 22.47 16.46
C GLN A 116 13.21 21.41 17.49
N ALA A 117 13.99 20.41 17.06
CA ALA A 117 14.52 19.38 17.94
C ALA A 117 15.62 19.91 18.87
N GLU A 118 16.40 20.90 18.42
CA GLU A 118 17.37 21.60 19.27
C GLU A 118 16.70 22.47 20.33
N ALA A 119 15.69 23.26 19.96
CA ALA A 119 14.90 24.06 20.90
C ALA A 119 14.22 23.20 21.97
N ALA A 120 13.61 22.07 21.56
CA ALA A 120 13.02 21.10 22.47
C ALA A 120 14.04 20.56 23.50
N ARG A 121 15.25 20.19 23.03
CA ARG A 121 16.34 19.73 23.91
C ARG A 121 16.85 20.83 24.83
N SER A 122 16.93 22.08 24.37
CA SER A 122 17.30 23.24 25.20
C SER A 122 16.28 23.54 26.30
N LEU A 123 15.02 23.16 26.10
CA LEU A 123 13.96 23.19 27.13
C LEU A 123 13.96 21.96 28.06
N GLY A 124 14.97 21.09 27.95
CA GLY A 124 15.12 19.90 28.80
C GLY A 124 14.28 18.69 28.38
N MET A 125 13.68 18.70 27.18
CA MET A 125 12.90 17.56 26.70
C MET A 125 13.79 16.35 26.41
N SER A 126 13.39 15.18 26.89
CA SER A 126 13.99 13.89 26.51
C SER A 126 13.81 13.60 25.02
N PHE A 127 14.56 12.63 24.48
CA PHE A 127 14.41 12.19 23.08
C PHE A 127 12.97 11.77 22.76
N GLY A 128 12.34 11.00 23.64
CA GLY A 128 10.95 10.57 23.46
C GLY A 128 9.97 11.74 23.44
N GLN A 129 10.12 12.70 24.36
CA GLN A 129 9.31 13.92 24.36
C GLN A 129 9.53 14.76 23.09
N THR A 130 10.79 14.96 22.69
CA THR A 130 11.13 15.70 21.46
C THR A 130 10.49 15.03 20.23
N LEU A 131 10.61 13.70 20.14
CA LEU A 131 10.04 12.94 19.04
C LEU A 131 8.51 13.03 19.02
N THR A 132 7.84 12.74 20.14
CA THR A 132 6.37 12.62 20.17
C THR A 132 5.64 13.95 20.24
N LEU A 133 6.19 14.96 20.91
CA LEU A 133 5.51 16.26 21.11
C LEU A 133 5.89 17.31 20.07
N VAL A 134 7.05 17.20 19.42
CA VAL A 134 7.55 18.21 18.48
C VAL A 134 7.66 17.66 17.05
N VAL A 135 8.40 16.57 16.86
CA VAL A 135 8.74 16.07 15.52
C VAL A 135 7.57 15.34 14.86
N LEU A 136 6.99 14.32 15.51
CA LEU A 136 5.92 13.50 14.93
C LEU A 136 4.65 14.31 14.57
N PRO A 137 4.17 15.27 15.39
CA PRO A 137 3.00 16.08 15.02
C PRO A 137 3.24 16.95 13.78
N GLN A 138 4.47 17.38 13.53
CA GLN A 138 4.83 18.15 12.34
C GLN A 138 5.00 17.22 11.12
N ALA A 139 5.70 16.10 11.31
CA ALA A 139 5.93 15.10 10.26
C ALA A 139 4.62 14.47 9.75
N THR A 140 3.67 14.16 10.65
CA THR A 140 2.36 13.57 10.28
C THR A 140 1.58 14.41 9.27
N ARG A 141 1.72 15.74 9.34
CA ARG A 141 1.09 16.66 8.37
C ARG A 141 1.78 16.62 7.01
N THR A 142 3.10 16.47 6.97
CA THR A 142 3.86 16.47 5.72
C THR A 142 3.79 15.14 4.97
N VAL A 143 3.55 14.03 5.69
CA VAL A 143 3.48 12.69 5.08
C VAL A 143 2.13 12.36 4.45
N LEU A 144 1.05 13.07 4.80
CA LEU A 144 -0.30 12.66 4.43
C LEU A 144 -0.53 12.69 2.90
N ALA A 145 -0.14 13.79 2.26
CA ALA A 145 -0.23 13.93 0.81
C ALA A 145 0.58 12.85 0.05
N PRO A 146 1.87 12.60 0.34
CA PRO A 146 2.61 11.52 -0.31
C PRO A 146 2.10 10.11 0.05
N LEU A 147 1.56 9.89 1.26
CA LEU A 147 0.89 8.62 1.59
C LEU A 147 -0.35 8.40 0.72
N SER A 148 -1.13 9.47 0.44
CA SER A 148 -2.29 9.37 -0.44
C SER A 148 -1.92 8.80 -1.81
N SER A 149 -0.82 9.27 -2.41
CA SER A 149 -0.32 8.76 -3.69
C SER A 149 0.04 7.28 -3.64
N VAL A 150 0.67 6.83 -2.55
CA VAL A 150 1.04 5.41 -2.34
C VAL A 150 -0.23 4.55 -2.24
N PHE A 151 -1.21 4.95 -1.44
CA PHE A 151 -2.44 4.17 -1.24
C PHE A 151 -3.41 4.25 -2.42
N ILE A 152 -3.42 5.34 -3.20
CA ILE A 152 -4.17 5.43 -4.46
C ILE A 152 -3.58 4.51 -5.53
N ALA A 153 -2.26 4.25 -5.50
CA ALA A 153 -1.62 3.31 -6.42
C ALA A 153 -1.80 1.85 -6.02
N LEU A 154 -2.00 1.56 -4.73
CA LEU A 154 -2.07 0.21 -4.19
C LEU A 154 -3.12 -0.69 -4.89
N PRO A 155 -4.38 -0.26 -5.09
CA PRO A 155 -5.34 -1.08 -5.83
C PRO A 155 -4.85 -1.42 -7.24
N ARG A 156 -4.29 -0.47 -7.98
CA ARG A 156 -3.78 -0.77 -9.34
C ARG A 156 -2.65 -1.80 -9.32
N ASN A 157 -1.79 -1.74 -8.30
CA ASN A 157 -0.73 -2.72 -8.11
C ASN A 157 -1.26 -4.12 -7.73
N SER A 158 -2.47 -4.22 -7.17
CA SER A 158 -3.06 -5.51 -6.80
C SER A 158 -3.46 -6.37 -8.02
N ALA A 159 -3.59 -5.77 -9.22
CA ALA A 159 -3.88 -6.51 -10.45
C ALA A 159 -2.87 -7.63 -10.75
N ILE A 160 -1.63 -7.50 -10.28
CA ILE A 160 -0.60 -8.54 -10.41
C ILE A 160 -1.03 -9.84 -9.72
N ALA A 161 -1.82 -9.75 -8.64
CA ALA A 161 -2.29 -10.92 -7.90
C ALA A 161 -3.15 -11.88 -8.75
N GLY A 162 -3.81 -11.37 -9.79
CA GLY A 162 -4.57 -12.18 -10.75
C GLY A 162 -3.73 -13.26 -11.43
N ALA A 163 -2.44 -12.97 -11.72
CA ALA A 163 -1.51 -13.93 -12.29
C ALA A 163 -1.08 -15.04 -11.30
N PHE A 164 -1.37 -14.88 -10.02
CA PHE A 164 -1.00 -15.80 -8.94
C PHE A 164 -2.24 -16.40 -8.26
N SER A 165 -3.29 -16.65 -9.06
CA SER A 165 -4.52 -17.34 -8.63
C SER A 165 -5.33 -16.62 -7.55
N VAL A 166 -5.27 -15.29 -7.52
CA VAL A 166 -6.21 -14.46 -6.74
C VAL A 166 -7.30 -13.93 -7.68
N GLY A 167 -8.56 -14.20 -7.36
CA GLY A 167 -9.73 -13.82 -8.17
C GLY A 167 -10.11 -12.34 -8.09
N GLU A 168 -9.14 -11.42 -8.16
CA GLU A 168 -9.39 -9.98 -8.13
C GLU A 168 -10.00 -9.47 -9.46
N ILE A 169 -10.46 -8.22 -9.50
CA ILE A 169 -11.24 -7.68 -10.62
C ILE A 169 -10.57 -7.81 -12.00
N PHE A 170 -9.23 -7.67 -12.10
CA PHE A 170 -8.52 -7.83 -13.36
C PHE A 170 -8.56 -9.28 -13.84
N SER A 171 -8.46 -10.26 -12.95
CA SER A 171 -8.52 -11.70 -13.26
C SER A 171 -9.84 -12.11 -13.94
N THR A 172 -10.94 -11.40 -13.70
CA THR A 172 -12.24 -11.66 -14.35
C THR A 172 -12.19 -11.55 -15.88
N GLN A 173 -11.19 -10.83 -16.41
CA GLN A 173 -10.98 -10.71 -17.86
C GLN A 173 -10.83 -12.06 -18.56
N GLN A 174 -10.21 -13.04 -17.89
CA GLN A 174 -9.97 -14.34 -18.49
C GLN A 174 -11.30 -15.07 -18.71
N ALA A 175 -12.12 -15.15 -17.67
CA ALA A 175 -13.44 -15.79 -17.73
C ALA A 175 -14.37 -15.12 -18.75
N PHE A 176 -14.34 -13.78 -18.87
CA PHE A 176 -15.14 -13.10 -19.88
C PHE A 176 -14.61 -13.29 -21.32
N SER A 177 -13.29 -13.37 -21.49
CA SER A 177 -12.68 -13.65 -22.79
C SER A 177 -13.00 -15.07 -23.27
N GLU A 178 -13.01 -16.04 -22.36
CA GLU A 178 -13.41 -17.43 -22.65
C GLU A 178 -14.88 -17.55 -23.07
N LYS A 179 -15.75 -16.67 -22.56
CA LYS A 179 -17.15 -16.53 -23.00
C LYS A 179 -17.31 -15.80 -24.35
N GLY A 180 -16.22 -15.32 -24.95
CA GLY A 180 -16.24 -14.65 -26.25
C GLY A 180 -16.60 -13.16 -26.21
N TYR A 181 -16.59 -12.54 -25.02
CA TYR A 181 -16.87 -11.10 -24.91
C TYR A 181 -15.71 -10.25 -25.44
N SER A 182 -16.03 -9.06 -25.93
CA SER A 182 -15.05 -8.13 -26.49
C SER A 182 -14.04 -7.67 -25.44
N ILE A 183 -12.74 -7.81 -25.74
CA ILE A 183 -11.64 -7.35 -24.88
C ILE A 183 -11.75 -5.85 -24.54
N PHE A 184 -12.19 -5.02 -25.48
CA PHE A 184 -12.40 -3.59 -25.23
C PHE A 184 -13.50 -3.34 -24.19
N ALA A 185 -14.61 -4.09 -24.25
CA ALA A 185 -15.70 -3.97 -23.30
C ALA A 185 -15.29 -4.46 -21.89
N ILE A 186 -14.54 -5.57 -21.82
CA ILE A 186 -14.01 -6.13 -20.57
C ILE A 186 -13.09 -5.10 -19.89
N PHE A 187 -12.08 -4.61 -20.61
CA PHE A 187 -11.08 -3.70 -20.04
C PHE A 187 -11.70 -2.34 -19.68
N PHE A 188 -12.71 -1.87 -20.42
CA PHE A 188 -13.46 -0.67 -20.04
C PHE A 188 -14.07 -0.81 -18.64
N TRP A 189 -14.79 -1.91 -18.37
CA TRP A 189 -15.42 -2.12 -17.07
C TRP A 189 -14.43 -2.36 -15.95
N VAL A 190 -13.37 -3.14 -16.19
CA VAL A 190 -12.28 -3.33 -15.23
C VAL A 190 -11.60 -1.99 -14.91
N ALA A 191 -11.38 -1.12 -15.90
CA ALA A 191 -10.83 0.21 -15.69
C ALA A 191 -11.78 1.10 -14.86
N CYS A 192 -13.09 1.08 -15.14
CA CYS A 192 -14.09 1.78 -14.33
C CYS A 192 -14.08 1.30 -12.86
N ALA A 193 -13.95 0.00 -12.63
CA ALA A 193 -13.83 -0.55 -11.27
C ALA A 193 -12.58 -0.04 -10.55
N TYR A 194 -11.40 -0.13 -11.17
CA TYR A 194 -10.16 0.40 -10.57
C TYR A 194 -10.20 1.91 -10.34
N LEU A 195 -10.84 2.66 -11.25
CA LEU A 195 -11.03 4.09 -11.11
C LEU A 195 -11.94 4.40 -9.92
N LEU A 196 -13.04 3.67 -9.76
CA LEU A 196 -13.96 3.82 -8.63
C LEU A 196 -13.23 3.57 -7.30
N ILE A 197 -12.48 2.47 -7.20
CA ILE A 197 -11.71 2.16 -5.98
C ILE A 197 -10.68 3.26 -5.70
N SER A 198 -9.90 3.65 -6.71
CA SER A 198 -8.88 4.70 -6.58
C SER A 198 -9.47 6.05 -6.19
N ALA A 199 -10.63 6.41 -6.76
CA ALA A 199 -11.33 7.67 -6.46
C ALA A 199 -11.90 7.68 -5.04
N THR A 200 -12.40 6.54 -4.54
CA THR A 200 -12.83 6.39 -3.15
C THR A 200 -11.66 6.57 -2.19
N VAL A 201 -10.52 5.91 -2.44
CA VAL A 201 -9.30 6.09 -1.63
C VAL A 201 -8.84 7.55 -1.66
N ALA A 202 -8.81 8.18 -2.84
CA ALA A 202 -8.44 9.59 -2.96
C ALA A 202 -9.39 10.52 -2.20
N SER A 203 -10.70 10.23 -2.20
CA SER A 203 -11.69 11.01 -1.45
C SER A 203 -11.49 10.88 0.06
N LEU A 204 -11.17 9.68 0.55
CA LEU A 204 -10.83 9.45 1.96
C LEU A 204 -9.61 10.27 2.38
N PHE A 205 -8.54 10.27 1.58
CA PHE A 205 -7.35 11.07 1.89
C PHE A 205 -7.60 12.58 1.83
N ARG A 206 -8.37 13.08 0.84
CA ARG A 206 -8.78 14.50 0.80
C ARG A 206 -9.55 14.91 2.06
N PHE A 207 -10.44 14.04 2.54
CA PHE A 207 -11.15 14.29 3.79
C PHE A 207 -10.17 14.37 4.98
N LEU A 208 -9.23 13.43 5.10
CA LEU A 208 -8.21 13.45 6.16
C LEU A 208 -7.32 14.70 6.09
N GLU A 209 -6.90 15.11 4.88
CA GLU A 209 -6.11 16.31 4.66
C GLU A 209 -6.84 17.57 5.10
N SER A 210 -8.13 17.70 4.76
CA SER A 210 -8.96 18.85 5.14
C SER A 210 -9.11 19.01 6.66
N ARG A 211 -9.00 17.92 7.43
CA ARG A 211 -9.06 17.93 8.90
C ARG A 211 -7.73 18.32 9.55
N LEU A 212 -6.62 18.07 8.85
CA LEU A 212 -5.26 18.31 9.36
C LEU A 212 -4.66 19.62 8.82
N ALA A 213 -5.29 20.23 7.82
CA ALA A 213 -4.98 21.57 7.36
C ALA A 213 -5.31 22.59 8.47
N VAL A 214 -4.28 23.26 8.99
CA VAL A 214 -4.46 24.49 9.79
C VAL A 214 -4.83 25.60 8.81
N ALA A 215 -5.88 26.37 9.12
CA ALA A 215 -6.18 27.61 8.40
C ALA A 215 -4.91 28.46 8.38
N ARG A 216 -4.36 28.68 7.19
CA ARG A 216 -3.24 29.61 6.98
C ARG A 216 -3.72 31.03 7.12
#